data_AF-A0A973W3D9-F1
#
_entry.id   AF-A0A973W3D9-F1
#
_cell.length_a   1.000
_cell.length_b   1.000
_cell.length_c   1.000
_cell.angle_alpha   90.00
_cell.angle_beta   90.00
_cell.angle_gamma   90.00
#
_symmetry.space_group_name_H-M   'P 1'
#
loop_
_entity.id
_entity.type
_entity.pdbx_description
1 polymer ?
#
loop_
_entity_poly.entity_id
_entity_poly.type
_entity_poly.pdbx_seq_one_letter_code
_entity_poly.pdbx_strand_id
1 'polypeptide(L)'
;MKDTQPVAVRFATGAFCQSLLDSMLPTIRTVARDRGYAVAVHGSLARDIDLIAVAWTEEASSHGDLVMAICEALSADGLLGRCHILGKASSDENFGRKPHGRVAYTLVHGGFIGEIDLSVIPPRSKPALQEL
;
A
#
# COMPACT_ATOMS: atom_id res chain seq x y z
N MET A 1 0.09 -17.92 -14.75
CA MET A 1 -0.84 -17.69 -15.88
C MET A 1 -0.21 -16.58 -16.72
N LYS A 2 0.17 -16.85 -17.98
CA LYS A 2 0.78 -15.79 -18.83
C LYS A 2 -0.30 -14.75 -19.08
N ASP A 3 0.02 -13.49 -18.82
CA ASP A 3 -0.89 -12.35 -18.97
C ASP A 3 -1.38 -12.31 -20.43
N THR A 4 -2.64 -12.69 -20.64
CA THR A 4 -3.27 -12.88 -21.98
C THR A 4 -3.78 -11.57 -22.56
N GLN A 5 -3.54 -10.44 -21.87
CA GLN A 5 -3.94 -9.11 -22.31
C GLN A 5 -3.21 -8.74 -23.61
N PRO A 6 -3.90 -8.22 -24.64
CA PRO A 6 -3.25 -7.68 -25.82
C PRO A 6 -2.21 -6.62 -25.45
N VAL A 7 -1.07 -6.60 -26.15
CA VAL A 7 0.07 -5.71 -25.84
C VAL A 7 -0.34 -4.24 -25.74
N ALA A 8 -1.21 -3.78 -26.63
CA ALA A 8 -1.72 -2.40 -26.62
C ALA A 8 -2.51 -2.08 -25.34
N VAL A 9 -3.33 -3.02 -24.85
CA VAL A 9 -4.10 -2.84 -23.62
C VAL A 9 -3.16 -2.79 -22.42
N ARG A 10 -2.21 -3.70 -22.33
CA ARG A 10 -1.20 -3.71 -21.26
C ARG A 10 -0.39 -2.40 -21.21
N PHE A 11 -0.01 -1.87 -22.37
CA PHE A 11 0.72 -0.59 -22.44
C PHE A 11 -0.16 0.59 -21.97
N ALA A 12 -1.41 0.65 -22.43
CA ALA A 12 -2.36 1.69 -22.01
C ALA A 12 -2.64 1.64 -20.50
N THR A 13 -2.90 0.43 -19.96
CA THR A 13 -3.10 0.23 -18.52
C THR A 13 -1.85 0.65 -17.73
N GLY A 14 -0.65 0.29 -18.20
CA GLY A 14 0.58 0.67 -17.53
C GLY A 14 0.82 2.17 -17.49
N ALA A 15 0.58 2.87 -18.60
CA ALA A 15 0.67 4.33 -18.65
C ALA A 15 -0.34 5.00 -17.71
N PHE A 16 -1.56 4.44 -17.61
CA PHE A 16 -2.56 4.91 -16.66
C PHE A 16 -2.11 4.71 -15.21
N CYS A 17 -1.62 3.52 -14.85
CA CYS A 17 -1.11 3.22 -13.51
C CYS A 17 0.05 4.15 -13.13
N GLN A 18 0.97 4.42 -14.07
CA GLN A 18 2.06 5.37 -13.87
C GLN A 18 1.52 6.79 -13.57
N SER A 19 0.54 7.26 -14.34
CA SER A 19 -0.06 8.58 -14.12
C SER A 19 -0.73 8.71 -12.74
N LEU A 20 -1.44 7.67 -12.29
CA LEU A 20 -2.02 7.64 -10.96
C LEU A 20 -0.93 7.66 -9.88
N LEU A 21 0.09 6.80 -10.02
CA LEU A 21 1.22 6.72 -9.10
C LEU A 21 1.90 8.09 -8.93
N ASP A 22 2.27 8.75 -10.02
CA ASP A 22 2.96 10.04 -9.98
C ASP A 22 2.13 11.11 -9.27
N SER A 23 0.80 11.04 -9.40
CA SER A 23 -0.13 11.97 -8.77
C SER A 23 -0.27 11.73 -7.26
N MET A 24 -0.36 10.46 -6.82
CA MET A 24 -0.68 10.13 -5.43
C MET A 24 0.53 9.85 -4.53
N LEU A 25 1.66 9.44 -5.12
CA LEU A 25 2.86 9.02 -4.36
C LEU A 25 3.42 10.13 -3.46
N PRO A 26 3.42 11.43 -3.83
CA PRO A 26 3.82 12.50 -2.94
C PRO A 26 2.98 12.55 -1.65
N THR A 27 1.65 12.52 -1.77
CA THR A 27 0.73 12.50 -0.62
C THR A 27 0.95 11.27 0.25
N ILE A 28 1.03 10.08 -0.36
CA ILE A 28 1.27 8.83 0.37
C ILE A 28 2.59 8.91 1.16
N ARG A 29 3.66 9.41 0.55
CA ARG A 29 4.96 9.55 1.21
C ARG A 29 4.95 10.56 2.35
N THR A 30 4.21 11.66 2.21
CA THR A 30 4.04 12.65 3.28
C THR A 30 3.35 12.02 4.49
N VAL A 31 2.17 11.44 4.27
CA VAL A 31 1.40 10.76 5.33
C VAL A 31 2.20 9.64 5.97
N ALA A 32 2.85 8.79 5.16
CA ALA A 32 3.63 7.69 5.68
C ALA A 32 4.79 8.16 6.56
N ARG A 33 5.49 9.22 6.15
CA ARG A 33 6.58 9.81 6.94
C ARG A 33 6.09 10.30 8.30
N ASP A 34 4.95 10.98 8.33
CA ASP A 34 4.33 11.49 9.58
C ASP A 34 3.91 10.35 10.52
N ARG A 35 3.70 9.15 9.97
CA ARG A 35 3.39 7.92 10.71
C ARG A 35 4.62 7.05 10.99
N GLY A 36 5.82 7.49 10.66
CA GLY A 36 7.07 6.78 10.93
C GLY A 36 7.44 5.70 9.90
N TYR A 37 6.90 5.77 8.68
CA TYR A 37 7.11 4.82 7.60
C TYR A 37 7.89 5.41 6.43
N ALA A 38 8.72 4.60 5.80
CA ALA A 38 9.29 4.85 4.47
C ALA A 38 8.51 4.08 3.40
N VAL A 39 8.23 4.72 2.26
CA VAL A 39 7.45 4.11 1.16
C VAL A 39 8.24 4.03 -0.14
N ALA A 40 8.23 2.86 -0.76
CA ALA A 40 8.83 2.58 -2.06
C ALA A 40 7.84 1.89 -3.02
N VAL A 41 8.08 2.05 -4.32
CA VAL A 41 7.40 1.34 -5.40
C VAL A 41 8.19 0.07 -5.69
N HIS A 42 7.53 -1.09 -5.83
CA HIS A 42 8.26 -2.35 -6.07
C HIS A 42 7.69 -3.24 -7.19
N GLY A 43 6.62 -2.80 -7.85
CA GLY A 43 5.97 -3.53 -8.93
C GLY A 43 6.35 -3.04 -10.32
N SER A 44 5.78 -3.71 -11.32
CA SER A 44 5.99 -3.38 -12.73
C SER A 44 5.05 -2.29 -13.26
N LEU A 45 4.02 -1.92 -12.50
CA LEU A 45 2.95 -1.00 -12.88
C LEU A 45 2.14 -1.45 -14.11
N ALA A 46 2.25 -2.71 -14.54
CA ALA A 46 1.60 -3.18 -15.76
C ALA A 46 0.06 -3.26 -15.64
N ARG A 47 -0.47 -3.40 -14.42
CA ARG A 47 -1.91 -3.57 -14.15
C ARG A 47 -2.33 -2.99 -12.80
N ASP A 48 -1.45 -3.10 -11.81
CA ASP A 48 -1.61 -2.73 -10.42
C ASP A 48 -0.47 -1.81 -9.96
N ILE A 49 -0.70 -1.08 -8.88
CA ILE A 49 0.27 -0.15 -8.29
C ILE A 49 0.77 -0.75 -6.98
N ASP A 50 1.89 -1.47 -7.07
CA ASP A 50 2.52 -2.13 -5.93
C ASP A 50 3.41 -1.17 -5.12
N LEU A 51 3.00 -0.90 -3.88
CA LEU A 51 3.73 -0.11 -2.92
C LEU A 51 4.13 -0.94 -1.70
N ILE A 52 5.29 -0.62 -1.13
CA ILE A 52 5.72 -1.14 0.17
C ILE A 52 5.99 0.00 1.13
N ALA A 53 5.33 -0.04 2.29
CA ALA A 53 5.60 0.78 3.46
C ALA A 53 6.36 -0.05 4.49
N VAL A 54 7.50 0.47 4.96
CA VAL A 54 8.31 -0.16 5.99
C VAL A 54 8.42 0.79 7.17
N ALA A 55 8.11 0.31 8.37
CA ALA A 55 8.33 1.08 9.59
C ALA A 55 9.82 1.46 9.67
N TRP A 56 10.08 2.77 9.67
CA TRP A 56 11.42 3.34 9.67
C TRP A 56 11.85 3.80 11.06
N THR A 57 10.87 4.05 11.94
CA THR A 57 11.07 4.44 13.33
C THR A 57 10.44 3.41 14.27
N GLU A 58 11.00 3.27 15.47
CA GLU A 58 10.44 2.39 16.52
C GLU A 58 9.05 2.85 16.98
N GLU A 59 8.77 4.15 16.88
CA GLU A 59 7.48 4.76 17.26
C GLU A 59 6.52 4.90 16.06
N ALA A 60 6.76 4.14 14.98
CA ALA A 60 5.85 4.12 13.84
C ALA A 60 4.45 3.66 14.29
N SER A 61 3.40 4.28 13.73
CA SER A 61 2.02 3.95 14.11
C SER A 61 1.66 2.51 13.73
N SER A 62 0.49 2.03 14.17
CA SER A 62 0.00 0.74 13.67
C SER A 62 -0.17 0.78 12.15
N HIS A 63 -0.05 -0.37 11.50
CA HIS A 63 -0.28 -0.48 10.06
C HIS A 63 -1.74 -0.11 9.68
N GLY A 64 -2.70 -0.30 10.60
CA GLY A 64 -4.09 0.13 10.40
C GLY A 64 -4.21 1.65 10.34
N ASP A 65 -3.58 2.34 11.29
CA ASP A 65 -3.59 3.81 11.34
C ASP A 65 -2.92 4.43 10.12
N LEU A 66 -1.83 3.83 9.63
CA LEU A 66 -1.17 4.24 8.39
C LEU A 66 -2.12 4.16 7.20
N VAL A 67 -2.76 3.00 7.00
CA VAL A 67 -3.62 2.77 5.83
C VAL A 67 -4.85 3.68 5.86
N MET A 68 -5.48 3.86 7.04
CA MET A 68 -6.60 4.80 7.19
C MET A 68 -6.18 6.22 6.83
N ALA A 69 -5.04 6.69 7.34
CA ALA A 69 -4.54 8.03 7.05
C ALA A 69 -4.23 8.23 5.55
N ILE A 70 -3.71 7.21 4.87
CA ILE A 70 -3.49 7.25 3.42
C ILE A 70 -4.83 7.39 2.69
N CYS A 71 -5.83 6.57 3.01
CA CYS A 71 -7.15 6.65 2.37
C CYS A 71 -7.82 8.01 2.60
N GLU A 72 -7.73 8.56 3.81
CA GLU A 72 -8.26 9.88 4.16
C GLU A 72 -7.58 10.99 3.36
N ALA A 73 -6.25 11.00 3.30
CA ALA A 73 -5.50 12.02 2.57
C ALA A 73 -5.76 11.95 1.05
N LEU A 74 -5.75 10.76 0.46
CA LEU A 74 -6.06 10.59 -0.97
C LEU A 74 -7.50 11.00 -1.31
N SER A 75 -8.43 10.79 -0.38
CA SER A 75 -9.82 11.24 -0.54
C SER A 75 -9.95 12.75 -0.41
N ALA A 76 -9.19 13.38 0.49
CA ALA A 76 -9.21 14.81 0.74
C ALA A 76 -8.55 15.62 -0.39
N ASP A 77 -7.50 15.10 -1.00
CA ASP A 77 -6.81 15.72 -2.14
C ASP A 77 -7.70 15.80 -3.39
N GLY A 78 -8.80 15.04 -3.44
CA GLY A 78 -9.78 15.05 -4.54
C GLY A 78 -9.27 14.44 -5.85
N LEU A 79 -7.97 14.15 -5.96
CA LEU A 79 -7.31 13.63 -7.16
C LEU A 79 -7.87 12.29 -7.62
N LEU A 80 -8.19 11.38 -6.68
CA LEU A 80 -8.69 10.04 -6.98
C LEU A 80 -10.18 9.86 -6.62
N GLY A 81 -10.81 10.90 -6.07
CA GLY A 81 -12.08 10.76 -5.36
C GLY A 81 -11.91 9.91 -4.08
N ARG A 82 -12.99 9.29 -3.61
CA ARG A 82 -12.94 8.47 -2.39
C ARG A 82 -12.04 7.25 -2.58
N CYS A 83 -11.17 7.00 -1.61
CA CYS A 83 -10.30 5.83 -1.52
C CYS A 83 -10.74 4.94 -0.35
N HIS A 84 -10.80 3.62 -0.59
CA HIS A 84 -11.31 2.64 0.37
C HIS A 84 -10.43 1.39 0.40
N ILE A 85 -10.41 0.73 1.57
CA ILE A 85 -9.80 -0.59 1.73
C ILE A 85 -10.78 -1.63 1.20
N LEU A 86 -10.40 -2.35 0.14
CA LEU A 86 -11.20 -3.46 -0.42
C LEU A 86 -10.94 -4.78 0.31
N GLY A 87 -9.69 -4.99 0.72
CA GLY A 87 -9.27 -6.22 1.38
C GLY A 87 -8.03 -6.01 2.24
N LYS A 88 -7.93 -6.85 3.27
CA LYS A 88 -6.76 -6.99 4.12
C LYS A 88 -6.40 -8.46 4.17
N ALA A 89 -5.23 -8.81 3.67
CA ALA A 89 -4.61 -10.10 3.93
C ALA A 89 -3.60 -9.91 5.06
N SER A 90 -4.07 -10.05 6.31
CA SER A 90 -3.19 -10.28 7.45
C SER A 90 -2.61 -11.69 7.39
N SER A 91 -1.68 -11.98 8.29
CA SER A 91 -1.37 -13.33 8.74
C SER A 91 -2.64 -14.01 9.30
N ASP A 92 -3.60 -14.31 8.43
CA ASP A 92 -4.68 -15.22 8.74
C ASP A 92 -4.08 -16.60 8.99
N GLU A 93 -4.66 -17.31 9.94
CA GLU A 93 -4.23 -18.65 10.36
C GLU A 93 -4.19 -19.64 9.18
N ASN A 94 -4.92 -19.35 8.10
CA ASN A 94 -4.98 -20.14 6.87
C ASN A 94 -3.96 -19.75 5.78
N PHE A 95 -3.29 -18.59 5.87
CA PHE A 95 -2.43 -18.06 4.79
C PHE A 95 -0.94 -18.00 5.13
N GLY A 96 -0.54 -18.48 6.31
CA GLY A 96 0.84 -18.47 6.78
C GLY A 96 1.35 -17.05 7.07
N ARG A 97 2.40 -16.97 7.88
CA ARG A 97 3.08 -15.69 8.12
C ARG A 97 3.78 -15.24 6.84
N LYS A 98 3.38 -14.09 6.29
CA LYS A 98 4.12 -13.45 5.20
C LYS A 98 5.52 -13.06 5.69
N PRO A 99 6.53 -13.03 4.80
CA PRO A 99 7.90 -12.65 5.16
C PRO A 99 7.94 -11.33 5.94
N HIS A 100 8.81 -11.28 6.95
CA HIS A 100 9.03 -10.10 7.81
C HIS A 100 7.78 -9.60 8.55
N GLY A 101 6.73 -10.42 8.69
CA GLY A 101 5.48 -10.00 9.32
C GLY A 101 4.64 -9.04 8.47
N ARG A 102 4.92 -8.97 7.16
CA ARG A 102 4.24 -8.07 6.21
C ARG A 102 2.74 -8.32 6.14
N VAL A 103 1.94 -7.26 6.22
CA VAL A 103 0.49 -7.25 5.98
C VAL A 103 0.23 -6.66 4.60
N ALA A 104 -0.71 -7.22 3.83
CA ALA A 104 -1.07 -6.65 2.52
C ALA A 104 -2.48 -6.07 2.56
N TYR A 105 -2.63 -4.91 1.94
CA TYR A 105 -3.88 -4.19 1.75
C TYR A 105 -4.10 -3.95 0.26
N THR A 106 -5.35 -4.08 -0.18
CA THR A 106 -5.76 -3.64 -1.51
C THR A 106 -6.63 -2.41 -1.34
N LEU A 107 -6.18 -1.28 -1.87
CA LEU A 107 -6.90 -0.02 -1.85
C LEU A 107 -7.48 0.27 -3.23
N VAL A 108 -8.70 0.77 -3.25
CA VAL A 108 -9.43 1.13 -4.47
C VAL A 108 -9.93 2.56 -4.38
N HIS A 109 -10.03 3.21 -5.53
CA HIS A 109 -10.67 4.51 -5.66
C HIS A 109 -11.89 4.40 -6.57
N GLY A 110 -12.73 5.43 -6.63
CA GLY A 110 -14.03 5.39 -7.33
C GLY A 110 -13.98 5.04 -8.83
N GLY A 111 -12.81 5.09 -9.46
CA GLY A 111 -12.60 4.66 -10.84
C GLY A 111 -12.40 3.15 -11.03
N PHE A 112 -12.15 2.37 -9.97
CA PHE A 112 -11.91 0.92 -9.99
C PHE A 112 -10.90 0.43 -11.06
N ILE A 113 -9.91 1.25 -11.38
CA ILE A 113 -8.82 0.92 -12.32
C ILE A 113 -7.51 1.31 -11.65
N GLY A 114 -6.48 0.45 -11.72
CA GLY A 114 -5.19 0.72 -11.07
C GLY A 114 -5.29 0.51 -9.56
N GLU A 115 -5.67 -0.70 -9.14
CA GLU A 115 -5.68 -1.08 -7.72
C GLU A 115 -4.32 -0.82 -7.08
N ILE A 116 -4.34 -0.35 -5.84
CA ILE A 116 -3.13 -0.07 -5.08
C ILE A 116 -2.91 -1.23 -4.12
N ASP A 117 -1.91 -2.06 -4.42
CA ASP A 117 -1.47 -3.11 -3.52
C ASP A 117 -0.43 -2.55 -2.56
N LEU A 118 -0.85 -2.27 -1.34
CA LEU A 118 -0.02 -1.72 -0.28
C LEU A 118 0.44 -2.83 0.68
N SER A 119 1.70 -3.20 0.55
CA SER A 119 2.41 -4.03 1.51
C SER A 119 2.92 -3.19 2.68
N VAL A 120 2.62 -3.57 3.92
CA VAL A 120 3.10 -2.88 5.12
C VAL A 120 3.93 -3.84 5.97
N ILE A 121 5.19 -3.51 6.22
CA ILE A 121 6.02 -4.15 7.24
C ILE A 121 5.89 -3.29 8.51
N PRO A 122 5.15 -3.75 9.55
CA PRO A 122 4.92 -2.99 10.77
C PRO A 122 6.21 -2.85 11.60
N PRO A 123 6.25 -1.94 12.60
CA PRO A 123 7.35 -1.88 13.54
C PRO A 123 7.50 -3.22 14.26
N ARG A 124 8.71 -3.52 14.72
CA ARG A 124 8.94 -4.69 15.58
C ARG A 124 8.11 -4.52 16.83
N SER A 125 7.37 -5.57 17.22
CA SER A 125 6.76 -5.60 18.55
C SER A 125 7.87 -5.47 19.59
N LYS A 126 7.79 -4.48 20.50
CA LYS A 126 8.68 -4.41 21.65
C LYS A 126 8.63 -5.78 22.36
N PRO A 127 9.76 -6.47 22.57
CA PRO A 127 9.75 -7.68 23.39
C PRO A 127 9.17 -7.28 24.75
N ALA A 128 8.25 -8.10 25.28
CA ALA A 128 7.78 -7.90 26.64
C ALA A 128 9.03 -7.82 27.53
N LEU A 129 9.14 -6.76 28.34
CA LEU A 129 10.20 -6.63 29.33
C LEU A 129 10.17 -7.89 30.18
N GLN A 130 11.12 -8.79 29.96
CA GLN A 130 11.37 -9.86 30.91
C GLN A 130 12.05 -9.16 32.08
N GLU A 131 11.29 -8.93 33.16
CA GLU A 131 11.86 -8.52 34.44
C GLU A 131 12.93 -9.55 34.81
N LEU A 132 14.17 -9.06 34.97
CA LEU A 132 15.34 -9.84 35.41
C LEU A 132 15.30 -10.06 36.91
#